data_AF-A0A381ZXC5-F1
#
_entry.id   AF-A0A381ZXC5-F1
#
_cell.length_a   1.000
_cell.length_b   1.000
_cell.length_c   1.000
_cell.angle_alpha   90.00
_cell.angle_beta   90.00
_cell.angle_gamma   90.00
#
_symmetry.space_group_name_H-M   'P 1'
#
loop_
_entity.id
_entity.type
_entity.pdbx_description
1 polymer ?
#
loop_
_entity_poly.entity_id
_entity_poly.type
_entity_poly.pdbx_seq_one_letter_code
_entity_poly.pdbx_strand_id
1 'polypeptide(L)'
;MKKLIYFLLTLLVFLQHVSGVEVSDRLKNPEIIEAFFDGIINTHMKTNNSPSGTISLVHNDRIIFSKGYGYQNIEERIPAVEEKTMFRPGSVSKLFTWTAVMQLKEQGKLDLDTNVNTYLKTFKIKDTFPKQPVTLRHIMTHTPGFEDGGLGYLIITDIDKALPLRDAMEKYQPERVNPPGVQTAYSNYGT
;
A
#
# COMPACT_ATOMS: atom_id res chain seq x y z
N MET A 1 -27.66 32.74 41.55
CA MET A 1 -28.50 32.40 40.37
C MET A 1 -27.73 32.38 39.05
N LYS A 2 -27.00 33.44 38.67
CA LYS A 2 -26.25 33.48 37.39
C LYS A 2 -25.20 32.35 37.22
N LYS A 3 -24.47 31.97 38.27
CA LYS A 3 -23.47 30.88 38.22
C LYS A 3 -24.06 29.47 38.03
N LEU A 4 -25.32 29.25 38.45
CA LEU A 4 -26.02 27.96 38.27
C LEU A 4 -26.53 27.81 36.82
N ILE A 5 -26.90 28.92 36.19
CA ILE A 5 -27.32 28.99 34.79
C ILE A 5 -26.15 28.67 33.85
N TYR A 6 -24.95 29.20 34.12
CA TYR A 6 -23.77 28.87 33.31
C TYR A 6 -23.35 27.40 33.43
N PHE A 7 -23.47 26.79 34.61
CA PHE A 7 -23.16 25.37 34.81
C PHE A 7 -24.13 24.43 34.07
N LEU A 8 -25.43 24.76 34.06
CA LEU A 8 -26.45 24.03 33.29
C LEU A 8 -26.29 24.22 31.77
N LEU A 9 -25.85 25.38 31.31
CA LEU A 9 -25.56 25.64 29.89
C LEU A 9 -24.31 24.88 29.41
N THR A 10 -23.26 24.74 30.22
CA THR A 10 -22.10 23.90 29.85
C THR A 10 -22.41 22.40 29.89
N LEU A 11 -23.32 21.95 30.76
CA LEU A 11 -23.76 20.54 30.79
C LEU A 11 -24.64 20.18 29.57
N LEU A 12 -25.42 21.14 29.05
CA LEU A 12 -26.27 20.94 27.86
C LEU A 12 -25.44 20.81 26.57
N VAL A 13 -24.28 21.48 26.49
CA VAL A 13 -23.37 21.38 25.33
C VAL A 13 -22.61 20.06 25.31
N PHE A 14 -22.37 19.43 26.47
CA PHE A 14 -21.80 18.08 26.54
C PHE A 14 -22.82 16.95 26.34
N LEU A 15 -24.13 17.25 26.36
CA LEU A 15 -25.20 16.28 26.06
C LEU A 15 -25.65 16.28 24.60
N GLN A 16 -25.11 17.18 23.75
CA GLN A 16 -25.15 16.92 22.32
C GLN A 16 -24.20 15.76 22.06
N HIS A 17 -24.77 14.56 22.13
CA HIS A 17 -24.26 13.42 21.37
C HIS A 17 -23.79 13.99 20.03
N VAL A 18 -22.50 13.91 19.76
CA VAL A 18 -22.05 13.70 18.40
C VAL A 18 -22.70 12.37 18.05
N SER A 19 -23.94 12.43 17.56
CA SER A 19 -24.55 11.37 16.80
C SER A 19 -23.54 11.13 15.70
N GLY A 20 -22.69 10.11 15.92
CA GLY A 20 -21.73 9.66 14.93
C GLY A 20 -22.50 9.58 13.64
N VAL A 21 -21.96 10.22 12.59
CA VAL A 21 -22.57 10.30 11.25
C VAL A 21 -23.40 9.05 11.05
N GLU A 22 -24.73 9.19 11.12
CA GLU A 22 -25.60 8.04 10.95
C GLU A 22 -25.19 7.43 9.63
N VAL A 23 -24.69 6.19 9.69
CA VAL A 23 -24.38 5.42 8.50
C VAL A 23 -25.66 5.45 7.69
N SER A 24 -25.62 6.20 6.58
CA SER A 24 -26.78 6.44 5.73
C SER A 24 -27.50 5.11 5.54
N ASP A 25 -28.83 5.06 5.65
CA ASP A 25 -29.59 3.81 5.47
C ASP A 25 -29.25 3.09 4.17
N ARG A 26 -28.68 3.81 3.20
CA ARG A 26 -28.07 3.27 1.97
C ARG A 26 -26.97 2.23 2.21
N LEU A 27 -26.09 2.41 3.20
CA LEU A 27 -25.01 1.47 3.53
C LEU A 27 -25.51 0.21 4.26
N LYS A 28 -26.78 0.20 4.72
CA LYS A 28 -27.43 -1.00 5.25
C LYS A 28 -28.17 -1.78 4.16
N ASN A 29 -28.37 -1.19 2.98
CA ASN A 29 -29.10 -1.81 1.89
C ASN A 29 -28.10 -2.35 0.83
N PRO A 30 -27.91 -3.69 0.74
CA PRO A 30 -26.97 -4.28 -0.20
C PRO A 30 -27.33 -3.99 -1.67
N GLU A 31 -28.62 -3.85 -2.01
CA GLU A 31 -29.08 -3.54 -3.37
C GLU A 31 -28.64 -2.13 -3.80
N ILE A 32 -28.68 -1.16 -2.88
CA ILE A 32 -28.22 0.20 -3.16
C ILE A 32 -26.71 0.23 -3.35
N ILE A 33 -25.97 -0.51 -2.51
CA ILE A 33 -24.51 -0.62 -2.63
C ILE A 33 -24.13 -1.28 -3.96
N GLU A 34 -24.79 -2.38 -4.30
CA GLU A 34 -24.56 -3.10 -5.54
C GLU A 34 -24.87 -2.23 -6.76
N ALA A 35 -26.03 -1.57 -6.80
CA ALA A 35 -26.39 -0.67 -7.90
C ALA A 35 -25.37 0.48 -8.08
N PHE A 36 -24.85 1.03 -6.98
CA PHE A 36 -23.82 2.05 -7.01
C PHE A 36 -22.51 1.52 -7.65
N PHE A 37 -22.00 0.38 -7.17
CA PHE A 37 -20.76 -0.18 -7.71
C PHE A 37 -20.94 -0.71 -9.12
N ASP A 38 -22.07 -1.33 -9.47
CA ASP A 38 -22.35 -1.77 -10.83
C ASP A 38 -22.36 -0.61 -11.82
N GLY A 39 -22.92 0.54 -11.43
CA GLY A 39 -22.92 1.73 -12.28
C GLY A 39 -21.51 2.28 -12.56
N ILE A 40 -20.65 2.27 -11.53
CA ILE A 40 -19.30 2.84 -11.61
C ILE A 40 -18.32 1.83 -12.22
N ILE A 41 -18.22 0.62 -11.66
CA ILE A 41 -17.21 -0.37 -12.02
C ILE A 41 -17.38 -0.85 -13.46
N ASN A 42 -18.60 -1.17 -13.91
CA ASN A 42 -18.79 -1.60 -15.30
C ASN A 42 -18.38 -0.51 -16.28
N THR A 43 -18.68 0.76 -15.98
CA THR A 43 -18.27 1.90 -16.79
C THR A 43 -16.75 2.04 -16.81
N HIS A 44 -16.10 2.06 -15.63
CA HIS A 44 -14.65 2.19 -15.52
C HIS A 44 -13.89 1.03 -16.18
N MET A 45 -14.35 -0.21 -16.02
CA MET A 45 -13.74 -1.36 -16.66
C MET A 45 -13.83 -1.26 -18.18
N LYS A 46 -15.00 -0.87 -18.71
CA LYS A 46 -15.19 -0.68 -20.15
C LYS A 46 -14.32 0.45 -20.70
N THR A 47 -14.21 1.58 -20.00
CA THR A 47 -13.41 2.73 -20.47
C THR A 47 -11.90 2.48 -20.41
N ASN A 48 -11.44 1.62 -19.49
CA ASN A 48 -10.02 1.32 -19.30
C ASN A 48 -9.59 -0.02 -19.92
N ASN A 49 -10.47 -0.69 -20.68
CA ASN A 49 -10.23 -2.03 -21.22
C ASN A 49 -9.78 -3.03 -20.13
N SER A 50 -10.32 -2.91 -18.92
CA SER A 50 -10.01 -3.84 -17.82
C SER A 50 -10.87 -5.09 -17.96
N PRO A 51 -10.28 -6.29 -18.11
CA PRO A 51 -11.03 -7.51 -18.37
C PRO A 51 -11.70 -8.09 -17.13
N SER A 52 -11.15 -7.80 -15.95
CA SER A 52 -11.67 -8.24 -14.67
C SER A 52 -11.33 -7.26 -13.55
N GLY A 53 -12.06 -7.40 -12.45
CA GLY A 53 -11.78 -6.73 -11.18
C GLY A 53 -12.67 -7.32 -10.09
N THR A 54 -12.25 -7.18 -8.84
CA THR A 54 -13.07 -7.51 -7.68
C THR A 54 -13.09 -6.30 -6.75
N ILE A 55 -14.19 -6.15 -6.02
CA ILE A 55 -14.33 -5.09 -5.02
C ILE A 55 -14.83 -5.70 -3.72
N SER A 56 -14.34 -5.18 -2.60
CA SER A 56 -14.85 -5.47 -1.27
C SER A 56 -14.97 -4.17 -0.50
N LEU A 57 -16.13 -3.94 0.12
CA LEU A 57 -16.40 -2.81 0.99
C LEU A 57 -16.47 -3.31 2.43
N VAL A 58 -15.59 -2.80 3.28
CA VAL A 58 -15.53 -3.14 4.71
C VAL A 58 -16.04 -1.96 5.54
N HIS A 59 -16.93 -2.23 6.48
CA HIS A 59 -17.46 -1.26 7.42
C HIS A 59 -17.69 -1.91 8.79
N ASN A 60 -17.22 -1.27 9.87
CA ASN A 60 -17.26 -1.81 11.24
C ASN A 60 -16.77 -3.27 11.32
N ASP A 61 -15.58 -3.51 10.76
CA ASP A 61 -14.89 -4.81 10.75
C ASP A 61 -15.66 -5.94 10.03
N ARG A 62 -16.64 -5.59 9.19
CA ARG A 62 -17.43 -6.54 8.39
C ARG A 62 -17.39 -6.17 6.93
N ILE A 63 -17.27 -7.18 6.07
CA ILE A 63 -17.51 -7.01 4.63
C ILE A 63 -19.02 -6.82 4.45
N ILE A 64 -19.42 -5.65 3.97
CA ILE A 64 -20.84 -5.31 3.71
C ILE A 64 -21.21 -5.43 2.22
N PHE A 65 -20.21 -5.56 1.35
CA PHE A 65 -20.39 -5.86 -0.07
C PHE A 65 -19.10 -6.47 -0.62
N SER A 66 -19.22 -7.48 -1.47
CA SER A 66 -18.10 -8.04 -2.21
C SER A 66 -18.61 -8.61 -3.54
N LYS A 67 -17.94 -8.30 -4.65
CA LYS A 67 -18.39 -8.73 -5.98
C LYS A 67 -17.24 -8.78 -6.99
N GLY A 68 -17.21 -9.84 -7.79
CA GLY A 68 -16.38 -9.95 -8.99
C GLY A 68 -17.06 -9.38 -10.24
N TYR A 69 -16.27 -8.75 -11.09
CA TYR A 69 -16.68 -8.16 -12.37
C TYR A 69 -15.82 -8.68 -13.51
N GLY A 70 -16.46 -8.94 -14.65
CA GLY A 70 -15.79 -9.43 -15.86
C GLY A 70 -15.28 -10.86 -15.74
N TYR A 71 -14.20 -11.17 -16.45
CA TYR A 71 -13.69 -12.52 -16.60
C TYR A 71 -12.20 -12.59 -16.21
N GLN A 72 -11.85 -13.51 -15.31
CA GLN A 72 -10.45 -13.80 -14.99
C GLN A 72 -9.74 -14.48 -16.18
N ASN A 73 -10.50 -15.21 -17.00
CA ASN A 73 -10.07 -15.71 -18.31
C ASN A 73 -11.15 -15.40 -19.35
N ILE A 74 -10.81 -14.53 -20.31
CA ILE A 74 -11.73 -14.07 -21.36
C ILE A 74 -12.06 -15.20 -22.35
N GLU A 75 -11.06 -15.99 -22.75
CA GLU A 75 -11.20 -17.04 -23.76
C GLU A 75 -12.07 -18.19 -23.24
N GLU A 76 -11.80 -18.62 -22.01
CA GLU A 76 -12.54 -19.68 -21.33
C GLU A 76 -13.84 -19.18 -20.66
N ARG A 77 -14.10 -17.86 -20.72
CA ARG A 77 -15.23 -17.18 -20.07
C ARG A 77 -15.37 -17.52 -18.59
N ILE A 78 -14.25 -17.63 -17.88
CA ILE A 78 -14.27 -17.88 -16.44
C ILE A 78 -14.49 -16.54 -15.74
N PRO A 79 -15.60 -16.36 -14.99
CA PRO A 79 -15.89 -15.10 -14.34
C PRO A 79 -14.86 -14.80 -13.25
N ALA A 80 -14.59 -13.51 -13.02
CA ALA A 80 -13.90 -13.10 -11.80
C ALA A 80 -14.84 -13.34 -10.61
N VAL A 81 -14.33 -13.96 -9.55
CA VAL A 81 -15.05 -14.24 -8.31
C VAL A 81 -14.26 -13.61 -7.17
N GLU A 82 -14.89 -12.71 -6.43
CA GLU A 82 -14.27 -11.90 -5.37
C GLU A 82 -13.48 -12.70 -4.34
N GLU A 83 -13.95 -13.90 -3.97
CA GLU A 83 -13.28 -14.74 -2.97
C GLU A 83 -12.18 -15.65 -3.55
N LYS A 84 -12.11 -15.81 -4.88
CA LYS A 84 -11.30 -16.87 -5.51
C LYS A 84 -10.29 -16.36 -6.52
N THR A 85 -10.61 -15.30 -7.24
CA THR A 85 -9.75 -14.77 -8.29
C THR A 85 -8.54 -14.09 -7.68
N MET A 86 -7.35 -14.59 -7.99
CA MET A 86 -6.09 -13.98 -7.56
C MET A 86 -5.61 -12.96 -8.58
N PHE A 87 -5.28 -11.76 -8.09
CA PHE A 87 -4.63 -10.71 -8.87
C PHE A 87 -3.18 -10.58 -8.43
N ARG A 88 -2.29 -10.22 -9.37
CA ARG A 88 -0.91 -9.86 -9.02
C ARG A 88 -0.97 -8.48 -8.32
N PRO A 89 -0.62 -8.39 -7.02
CA PRO A 89 -0.85 -7.17 -6.23
C PRO A 89 0.04 -5.98 -6.62
N GLY A 90 1.11 -6.19 -7.38
CA GLY A 90 2.04 -5.13 -7.77
C GLY A 90 2.58 -4.39 -6.54
N SER A 91 2.54 -3.06 -6.56
CA SER A 91 3.05 -2.23 -5.47
C SER A 91 2.28 -2.34 -4.16
N VAL A 92 1.08 -2.94 -4.14
CA VAL A 92 0.37 -3.26 -2.90
C VAL A 92 1.21 -4.22 -2.03
N SER A 93 2.05 -5.06 -2.65
CA SER A 93 2.99 -5.95 -1.93
C SER A 93 3.90 -5.22 -0.94
N LYS A 94 4.26 -3.95 -1.20
CA LYS A 94 5.16 -3.19 -0.32
C LYS A 94 4.61 -3.05 1.08
N LEU A 95 3.29 -2.92 1.23
CA LEU A 95 2.64 -2.84 2.54
C LEU A 95 2.92 -4.09 3.38
N PHE A 96 2.92 -5.27 2.77
CA PHE A 96 3.24 -6.52 3.46
C PHE A 96 4.72 -6.55 3.89
N THR A 97 5.64 -6.16 3.01
CA THR A 97 7.08 -6.05 3.33
C THR A 97 7.31 -5.09 4.50
N TRP A 98 6.69 -3.91 4.48
CA TRP A 98 6.84 -2.90 5.54
C TRP A 98 6.17 -3.31 6.84
N THR A 99 5.06 -4.02 6.79
CA THR A 99 4.45 -4.62 7.98
C THR A 99 5.40 -5.62 8.62
N ALA A 100 6.04 -6.50 7.82
CA ALA A 100 7.03 -7.45 8.33
C ALA A 100 8.25 -6.74 8.95
N VAL A 101 8.75 -5.67 8.32
CA VAL A 101 9.85 -4.85 8.88
C VAL A 101 9.44 -4.23 10.21
N MET A 102 8.23 -3.69 10.32
CA MET A 102 7.73 -3.08 11.56
C MET A 102 7.53 -4.11 12.67
N GLN A 103 7.03 -5.31 12.35
CA GLN A 103 6.95 -6.42 13.31
C GLN A 103 8.34 -6.84 13.82
N LEU A 104 9.35 -6.88 12.94
CA LEU A 104 10.73 -7.17 13.34
C LEU A 104 11.33 -6.05 14.20
N LYS A 105 10.97 -4.79 13.94
CA LYS A 105 11.35 -3.64 14.77
C LYS A 105 10.70 -3.71 16.16
N GLU A 106 9.42 -4.08 16.26
CA GLU A 106 8.74 -4.30 17.55
C GLU A 106 9.38 -5.43 18.37
N GLN A 107 9.90 -6.46 17.69
CA GLN A 107 10.65 -7.55 18.31
C GLN A 107 12.10 -7.17 18.68
N GLY A 108 12.55 -5.95 18.39
CA GLY A 108 13.93 -5.51 18.61
C GLY A 108 14.97 -6.16 17.68
N LYS A 109 14.54 -6.82 16.60
CA LYS A 109 15.42 -7.49 15.64
C LYS A 109 15.96 -6.56 14.56
N LEU A 110 15.25 -5.47 14.30
CA LEU A 110 15.65 -4.40 13.38
C LEU A 110 15.52 -3.05 14.07
N ASP A 111 16.40 -2.13 13.68
CA ASP A 111 16.35 -0.71 14.01
C ASP A 111 16.25 0.08 12.71
N LEU A 112 15.28 1.00 12.65
CA LEU A 112 14.98 1.77 11.45
C LEU A 112 16.06 2.81 11.12
N ASP A 113 16.80 3.24 12.14
CA ASP A 113 17.76 4.34 12.06
C ASP A 113 19.21 3.87 12.00
N THR A 114 19.44 2.57 12.16
CA THR A 114 20.74 1.95 11.92
C THR A 114 21.07 1.94 10.42
N ASN A 115 22.36 2.11 10.10
CA ASN A 115 22.88 1.94 8.73
C ASN A 115 22.45 0.58 8.16
N VAL A 116 21.75 0.56 7.04
CA VAL A 116 21.19 -0.66 6.44
C VAL A 116 22.28 -1.69 6.08
N ASN A 117 23.49 -1.22 5.79
CA ASN A 117 24.66 -2.08 5.55
C ASN A 117 25.05 -2.92 6.77
N THR A 118 24.55 -2.61 7.97
CA THR A 118 24.69 -3.49 9.14
C THR A 118 23.91 -4.79 8.95
N TYR A 119 22.76 -4.76 8.28
CA TYR A 119 21.89 -5.92 8.03
C TYR A 119 22.24 -6.65 6.73
N LEU A 120 22.55 -5.90 5.65
CA LEU A 120 22.88 -6.48 4.36
C LEU A 120 24.24 -7.20 4.43
N LYS A 121 24.28 -8.53 4.27
CA LYS A 121 25.52 -9.32 4.35
C LYS A 121 26.08 -9.74 3.00
N THR A 122 25.21 -9.86 1.99
CA THR A 122 25.55 -10.40 0.67
C THR A 122 25.95 -9.33 -0.33
N PHE A 123 25.40 -8.12 -0.21
CA PHE A 123 25.80 -6.93 -0.94
C PHE A 123 25.79 -5.74 0.00
N LYS A 124 26.34 -4.61 -0.43
CA LYS A 124 26.32 -3.35 0.32
C LYS A 124 25.82 -2.22 -0.58
N ILE A 125 25.08 -1.30 0.02
CA ILE A 125 24.82 -0.02 -0.60
C ILE A 125 26.14 0.76 -0.64
N LYS A 126 26.52 1.25 -1.82
CA LYS A 126 27.75 2.04 -2.03
C LYS A 126 27.70 3.31 -1.18
N ASP A 127 28.82 3.64 -0.54
CA ASP A 127 28.96 4.85 0.25
C ASP A 127 29.38 6.04 -0.62
N THR A 128 28.40 6.63 -1.31
CA THR A 128 28.57 7.82 -2.15
C THR A 128 28.40 9.14 -1.39
N PHE A 129 27.80 9.11 -0.19
CA PHE A 129 27.64 10.28 0.68
C PHE A 129 28.23 9.98 2.06
N PRO A 130 29.53 10.28 2.27
CA PRO A 130 30.23 9.95 3.50
C PRO A 130 29.52 10.48 4.75
N LYS A 131 29.47 9.65 5.79
CA LYS A 131 28.79 9.94 7.09
C LYS A 131 27.26 10.07 7.00
N GLN A 132 26.65 9.82 5.84
CA GLN A 132 25.20 9.84 5.64
C GLN A 132 24.73 8.48 5.11
N PRO A 133 24.72 7.45 5.97
CA PRO A 133 24.32 6.11 5.56
C PRO A 133 22.83 6.05 5.21
N VAL A 134 22.49 5.15 4.27
CA VAL A 134 21.10 4.76 4.05
C VAL A 134 20.64 3.91 5.24
N THR A 135 19.40 4.13 5.69
CA THR A 135 18.78 3.41 6.81
C THR A 135 17.49 2.75 6.31
N LEU A 136 16.90 1.84 7.09
CA LEU A 136 15.60 1.26 6.74
C LEU A 136 14.51 2.35 6.67
N ARG A 137 14.57 3.38 7.53
CA ARG A 137 13.65 4.53 7.44
C ARG A 137 13.73 5.23 6.10
N HIS A 138 14.93 5.47 5.59
CA HIS A 138 15.11 6.09 4.27
C HIS A 138 14.52 5.23 3.15
N ILE A 139 14.75 3.92 3.20
CA ILE A 139 14.22 2.96 2.22
C ILE A 139 12.68 2.96 2.24
N MET A 140 12.07 2.77 3.42
CA MET A 140 10.61 2.70 3.59
C MET A 140 9.88 3.98 3.18
N THR A 141 10.56 5.13 3.29
CA THR A 141 10.01 6.44 2.92
C THR A 141 10.36 6.86 1.50
N HIS A 142 11.01 6.00 0.71
CA HIS A 142 11.48 6.33 -0.63
C HIS A 142 12.40 7.56 -0.67
N THR A 143 13.23 7.74 0.38
CA THR A 143 14.24 8.82 0.49
C THR A 143 15.70 8.35 0.59
N PRO A 144 16.13 7.18 0.06
CA PRO A 144 17.54 6.76 0.17
C PRO A 144 18.50 7.58 -0.71
N GLY A 145 17.96 8.41 -1.59
CA GLY A 145 18.71 9.22 -2.54
C GLY A 145 19.04 8.51 -3.86
N PHE A 146 18.47 7.31 -4.09
CA PHE A 146 18.59 6.59 -5.35
C PHE A 146 18.00 7.41 -6.50
N GLU A 147 18.64 7.32 -7.67
CA GLU A 147 18.01 7.70 -8.93
C GLU A 147 16.83 6.76 -9.25
N ASP A 148 15.93 7.23 -10.11
CA ASP A 148 14.84 6.37 -10.61
C ASP A 148 15.42 5.34 -11.59
N GLY A 149 15.12 4.07 -11.34
CA GLY A 149 15.60 2.94 -12.15
C GLY A 149 14.40 2.13 -12.63
N GLY A 150 13.90 2.46 -13.82
CA GLY A 150 12.66 1.86 -14.35
C GLY A 150 12.83 0.70 -15.33
N LEU A 151 14.00 0.51 -15.95
CA LEU A 151 14.10 -0.30 -17.17
C LEU A 151 15.25 -1.31 -17.09
N GLY A 152 14.91 -2.60 -17.07
CA GLY A 152 15.85 -3.72 -17.32
C GLY A 152 15.85 -4.86 -16.29
N TYR A 153 15.35 -4.63 -15.07
CA TYR A 153 15.35 -5.65 -14.00
C TYR A 153 13.99 -5.87 -13.31
N LEU A 154 13.02 -4.96 -13.50
CA LEU A 154 11.71 -5.03 -12.83
C LEU A 154 10.71 -5.95 -13.52
N ILE A 155 10.69 -5.94 -14.85
CA ILE A 155 9.78 -6.75 -15.65
C ILE A 155 10.65 -7.65 -16.53
N ILE A 156 10.60 -8.94 -16.24
CA ILE A 156 11.32 -9.97 -16.98
C ILE A 156 10.28 -10.78 -17.74
N THR A 157 10.40 -10.80 -19.06
CA THR A 157 9.53 -11.58 -19.96
C THR A 157 10.15 -12.93 -20.33
N ASP A 158 11.42 -13.13 -20.00
CA ASP A 158 12.22 -14.31 -20.31
C ASP A 158 12.86 -14.83 -19.02
N ILE A 159 12.31 -15.93 -18.49
CA ILE A 159 12.71 -16.47 -17.18
C ILE A 159 14.18 -16.91 -17.15
N ASP A 160 14.74 -17.28 -18.30
CA ASP A 160 16.14 -17.71 -18.40
C ASP A 160 17.11 -16.54 -18.19
N LYS A 161 16.62 -15.30 -18.29
CA LYS A 161 17.37 -14.08 -17.97
C LYS A 161 17.18 -13.61 -16.52
N ALA A 162 16.35 -14.29 -15.73
CA ALA A 162 16.14 -13.93 -14.34
C ALA A 162 17.38 -14.19 -13.50
N LEU A 163 17.84 -13.17 -12.77
CA LEU A 163 18.90 -13.32 -11.79
C LEU A 163 18.31 -13.68 -10.43
N PRO A 164 19.02 -14.47 -9.60
CA PRO A 164 18.71 -14.56 -8.19
C PRO A 164 18.66 -13.15 -7.58
N LEU A 165 17.67 -12.91 -6.69
CA LEU A 165 17.44 -11.57 -6.12
C LEU A 165 18.73 -10.94 -5.58
N ARG A 166 19.55 -11.71 -4.87
CA ARG A 166 20.85 -11.28 -4.35
C ARG A 166 21.73 -10.66 -5.45
N ASP A 167 21.88 -11.38 -6.55
CA ASP A 167 22.78 -10.99 -7.63
C ASP A 167 22.19 -9.80 -8.40
N ALA A 168 20.86 -9.72 -8.50
CA ALA A 168 20.15 -8.56 -9.03
C ALA A 168 20.36 -7.30 -8.17
N MET A 169 20.30 -7.43 -6.84
CA MET A 169 20.49 -6.29 -5.91
C MET A 169 21.90 -5.71 -5.96
N GLU A 170 22.92 -6.54 -6.19
CA GLU A 170 24.29 -6.07 -6.38
C GLU A 170 24.50 -5.45 -7.77
N LYS A 171 24.06 -6.15 -8.82
CA LYS A 171 24.27 -5.77 -10.22
C LYS A 171 23.54 -4.49 -10.62
N TYR A 172 22.27 -4.35 -10.18
CA TYR A 172 21.38 -3.27 -10.61
C TYR A 172 21.23 -2.19 -9.53
N GLN A 173 22.22 -2.04 -8.66
CA GLN A 173 22.21 -0.99 -7.65
C GLN A 173 22.14 0.39 -8.32
N PRO A 174 21.07 1.18 -8.09
CA PRO A 174 20.96 2.52 -8.63
C PRO A 174 22.00 3.43 -7.98
N GLU A 175 22.48 4.42 -8.72
CA GLU A 175 23.35 5.43 -8.13
C GLU A 175 22.57 6.29 -7.13
N ARG A 176 23.25 6.74 -6.07
CA ARG A 176 22.67 7.73 -5.16
C ARG A 176 23.04 9.11 -5.65
N VAL A 177 22.05 9.86 -6.12
CA VAL A 177 22.20 11.20 -6.69
C VAL A 177 21.86 12.31 -5.69
N ASN A 178 21.26 11.96 -4.55
CA ASN A 178 20.99 12.87 -3.44
C ASN A 178 21.44 12.29 -2.09
N PRO A 179 21.76 13.13 -1.08
CA PRO A 179 21.89 12.65 0.28
C PRO A 179 20.56 12.03 0.76
N PRO A 180 20.61 11.04 1.68
CA PRO A 180 19.42 10.35 2.12
C PRO A 180 18.54 11.29 2.98
N GLY A 181 17.22 11.14 2.89
CA GLY A 181 16.25 11.98 3.59
C GLY A 181 15.97 13.34 2.94
N VAL A 182 16.74 13.75 1.91
CA VAL A 182 16.60 15.08 1.29
C VAL A 182 15.51 15.13 0.22
N GLN A 183 15.44 14.09 -0.62
CA GLN A 183 14.47 14.00 -1.72
C GLN A 183 13.75 12.67 -1.70
N THR A 184 12.47 12.70 -2.07
CA THR A 184 11.67 11.49 -2.28
C THR A 184 11.75 11.07 -3.74
N ALA A 185 12.10 9.82 -3.98
CA ALA A 185 12.06 9.18 -5.29
C ALA A 185 11.54 7.75 -5.12
N TYR A 186 10.38 7.45 -5.73
CA TYR A 186 9.80 6.13 -5.66
C TYR A 186 10.79 5.09 -6.19
N SER A 187 10.96 3.99 -5.46
CA SER A 187 12.00 3.01 -5.76
C SER A 187 11.51 1.60 -5.47
N ASN A 188 11.52 0.75 -6.50
CA ASN A 188 11.32 -0.68 -6.34
C ASN A 188 12.59 -1.38 -5.84
N TYR A 189 13.78 -0.88 -6.19
CA TYR A 189 15.04 -1.35 -5.60
C TYR A 189 15.08 -1.10 -4.09
N GLY A 190 14.54 0.04 -3.65
CA GLY A 190 14.33 0.38 -2.25
C GLY A 190 13.11 -0.31 -1.62
N THR A 191 12.76 -1.54 -2.00
CA THR A 191 11.72 -2.36 -1.35
C THR A 191 12.08 -3.83 -1.36
#